data_AF-A0A2T1DK09-F1
#
_entry.id   AF-A0A2T1DK09-F1
#
_cell.length_a   1.000
_cell.length_b   1.000
_cell.length_c   1.000
_cell.angle_alpha   90.00
_cell.angle_beta   90.00
_cell.angle_gamma   90.00
#
_symmetry.space_group_name_H-M   'P 1'
#
loop_
_entity.id
_entity.type
_entity.pdbx_description
1 polymer ?
#
loop_
_entity_poly.entity_id
_entity_poly.type
_entity_poly.pdbx_seq_one_letter_code
_entity_poly.pdbx_strand_id
1 'polypeptide(L)'
;MPLLGQHTRKCTFYASVITAIGLLITSCSESRLSQCRKLIDVANQVVTDVQTVAQNASTSPSDSTAESVEVINRVADAANSARVNMEGLTLDDPQLQTFQTRYAAMYTEIYQTTRDMLAASEARDREAGREAYAAFQAATSQETTLVSEINEYCAE
;
A
#
# COMPACT_ATOMS: atom_id res chain seq x y z
N MET A 1 -33.22 -18.80 3.25
CA MET A 1 -32.72 -18.15 4.49
C MET A 1 -33.12 -19.01 5.68
N PRO A 2 -32.31 -19.14 6.74
CA PRO A 2 -30.89 -19.52 6.77
C PRO A 2 -30.64 -20.63 7.82
N LEU A 3 -29.52 -21.35 7.72
CA LEU A 3 -28.88 -22.01 8.87
C LEU A 3 -27.60 -21.22 9.19
N LEU A 4 -27.73 -20.26 10.10
CA LEU A 4 -26.63 -19.62 10.82
C LEU A 4 -26.32 -20.48 12.04
N GLY A 5 -25.05 -20.80 12.26
CA GLY A 5 -24.63 -21.59 13.42
C GLY A 5 -23.12 -21.61 13.59
N GLN A 6 -22.59 -20.46 14.02
CA GLN A 6 -21.21 -20.16 14.42
C GLN A 6 -20.42 -21.35 15.00
N HIS A 7 -19.25 -21.64 14.42
CA HIS A 7 -18.19 -22.41 15.06
C HIS A 7 -17.56 -21.59 16.19
N THR A 8 -18.12 -21.67 17.39
CA THR A 8 -17.44 -21.28 18.62
C THR A 8 -16.35 -22.30 18.91
N ARG A 9 -15.06 -21.94 18.69
CA ARG A 9 -13.91 -22.74 19.14
C ARG A 9 -13.87 -22.68 20.68
N LYS A 10 -14.36 -23.74 21.32
CA LYS A 10 -14.32 -23.93 22.77
C LYS A 10 -12.89 -24.28 23.20
N CYS A 11 -12.19 -23.34 23.83
CA CYS A 11 -10.98 -23.63 24.60
C CYS A 11 -11.38 -24.11 26.00
N THR A 12 -11.65 -25.40 26.13
CA THR A 12 -12.00 -26.02 27.42
C THR A 12 -10.75 -26.13 28.28
N PHE A 13 -10.62 -25.26 29.29
CA PHE A 13 -9.55 -25.30 30.28
C PHE A 13 -9.92 -26.32 31.37
N TYR A 14 -9.30 -27.50 31.37
CA TYR A 14 -9.39 -28.46 32.48
C TYR A 14 -8.39 -28.03 33.57
N ALA A 15 -8.90 -27.76 34.77
CA ALA A 15 -8.09 -27.47 35.94
C ALA A 15 -7.56 -28.79 36.56
N SER A 16 -6.24 -28.95 36.65
CA SER A 16 -5.59 -29.85 37.61
C SER A 16 -4.12 -29.45 37.89
N VAL A 17 -3.90 -29.19 39.18
CA VAL A 17 -2.72 -29.03 40.05
C VAL A 17 -1.29 -29.31 39.49
N ILE A 18 -0.49 -28.23 39.47
CA ILE A 18 0.95 -28.02 39.76
C ILE A 18 2.01 -29.02 39.22
N THR A 19 2.81 -28.60 38.22
CA THR A 19 4.29 -28.84 38.13
C THR A 19 4.95 -27.87 37.11
N ALA A 20 6.06 -27.23 37.50
CA ALA A 20 7.06 -26.47 36.71
C ALA A 20 6.61 -25.29 35.81
N ILE A 21 7.03 -24.07 36.18
CA ILE A 21 6.99 -22.86 35.34
C ILE A 21 8.05 -22.99 34.24
N GLY A 22 7.73 -23.73 33.18
CA GLY A 22 8.26 -23.45 31.86
C GLY A 22 7.32 -22.45 31.21
N LEU A 23 7.63 -21.15 31.29
CA LEU A 23 7.00 -20.14 30.44
C LEU A 23 7.38 -20.46 29.00
N LEU A 24 6.66 -21.39 28.37
CA LEU A 24 6.48 -21.39 26.94
C LEU A 24 5.67 -20.14 26.65
N ILE A 25 6.36 -19.01 26.54
CA ILE A 25 5.89 -17.87 25.77
C ILE A 25 5.79 -18.40 24.34
N THR A 26 4.70 -19.11 24.04
CA THR A 26 4.21 -19.22 22.68
C THR A 26 3.80 -17.80 22.35
N SER A 27 4.73 -17.01 21.84
CA SER A 27 4.38 -15.75 21.20
C SER A 27 3.39 -16.12 20.12
N CYS A 28 2.13 -15.72 20.28
CA CYS A 28 1.18 -15.65 19.17
C CYS A 28 1.71 -14.57 18.22
N SER A 29 2.77 -14.86 17.46
CA SER A 29 3.16 -14.05 16.33
C SER A 29 2.07 -14.19 15.28
N GLU A 30 1.73 -13.08 14.63
CA GLU A 30 0.76 -13.12 13.55
C GLU A 30 1.27 -14.03 12.42
N SER A 31 0.38 -14.81 11.80
CA SER A 31 0.79 -15.69 10.72
C SER A 31 1.25 -14.89 9.50
N ARG A 32 2.20 -15.43 8.73
CA ARG A 32 2.65 -14.86 7.44
C ARG A 32 1.46 -14.46 6.56
N LEU A 33 0.46 -15.33 6.43
CA LEU A 33 -0.72 -15.07 5.58
C LEU A 33 -1.55 -13.88 6.07
N SER A 34 -1.66 -13.66 7.38
CA SER A 34 -2.38 -12.52 7.93
C SER A 34 -1.61 -11.21 7.71
N GLN A 35 -0.28 -11.25 7.85
CA GLN A 35 0.60 -10.13 7.54
C GLN A 35 0.61 -9.80 6.03
N CYS A 36 0.62 -10.81 5.16
CA CYS A 36 0.47 -10.66 3.71
C CYS A 36 -0.79 -9.89 3.34
N ARG A 37 -1.93 -10.22 3.97
CA ARG A 37 -3.19 -9.51 3.73
C ARG A 37 -3.07 -8.03 4.08
N LYS A 38 -2.48 -7.69 5.22
CA LYS A 38 -2.27 -6.28 5.61
C LYS A 38 -1.45 -5.50 4.55
N LEU A 39 -0.36 -6.09 4.08
CA LEU A 39 0.49 -5.50 3.05
C LEU A 39 -0.28 -5.27 1.74
N ILE A 40 -0.99 -6.31 1.27
CA ILE A 40 -1.76 -6.31 0.03
C ILE A 40 -2.95 -5.33 0.12
N ASP A 41 -3.62 -5.26 1.26
CA ASP A 41 -4.75 -4.37 1.49
C ASP A 41 -4.34 -2.90 1.35
N VAL A 42 -3.18 -2.52 1.92
CA VAL A 42 -2.64 -1.17 1.73
C VAL A 42 -2.33 -0.93 0.25
N ALA A 43 -1.62 -1.84 -0.42
CA ALA A 43 -1.27 -1.66 -1.83
C ALA A 43 -2.51 -1.51 -2.74
N ASN A 44 -3.55 -2.31 -2.50
CA ASN A 44 -4.80 -2.26 -3.26
C ASN A 44 -5.63 -1.00 -2.99
N GLN A 45 -5.58 -0.46 -1.77
CA GLN A 45 -6.27 0.77 -1.43
C GLN A 45 -5.77 1.94 -2.28
N VAL A 46 -4.45 2.00 -2.55
CA VAL A 46 -3.86 3.04 -3.39
C VAL A 46 -4.42 3.03 -4.80
N VAL A 47 -4.54 1.84 -5.40
CA VAL A 47 -5.12 1.68 -6.75
C VAL A 47 -6.56 2.21 -6.76
N THR A 48 -7.33 1.92 -5.73
CA THR A 48 -8.72 2.39 -5.58
C THR A 48 -8.80 3.92 -5.46
N ASP A 49 -7.92 4.52 -4.67
CA ASP A 49 -7.85 5.96 -4.46
C ASP A 49 -7.51 6.68 -5.78
N VAL A 50 -6.50 6.20 -6.50
CA VAL A 50 -6.09 6.76 -7.80
C VAL A 50 -7.18 6.58 -8.87
N GLN A 51 -7.84 5.44 -8.93
CA GLN A 51 -8.98 5.22 -9.85
C GLN A 51 -10.13 6.19 -9.56
N THR A 52 -10.41 6.45 -8.29
CA THR A 52 -11.44 7.41 -7.88
C THR A 52 -11.09 8.83 -8.32
N VAL A 53 -9.81 9.22 -8.21
CA VAL A 53 -9.31 10.50 -8.72
C VAL A 53 -9.53 10.62 -10.23
N ALA A 54 -9.17 9.58 -10.99
CA ALA A 54 -9.31 9.56 -12.45
C ALA A 54 -10.78 9.60 -12.92
N GLN A 55 -11.68 8.88 -12.24
CA GLN A 55 -13.11 8.90 -12.55
C GLN A 55 -13.74 10.27 -12.27
N ASN A 56 -13.37 10.90 -11.16
CA ASN A 56 -13.86 12.24 -10.81
C ASN A 56 -13.38 13.31 -11.79
N ALA A 57 -12.15 13.18 -12.32
CA ALA A 57 -11.64 14.06 -13.38
C ALA A 57 -12.38 13.86 -14.71
N SER A 58 -12.76 12.61 -15.04
CA SER A 58 -13.41 12.28 -16.31
C SER A 58 -14.87 12.75 -16.41
N THR A 59 -15.49 13.16 -15.29
CA THR A 59 -16.91 13.58 -15.22
C THR A 59 -17.09 15.10 -15.26
N SER A 60 -16.00 15.87 -15.22
CA SER A 60 -16.01 17.33 -15.31
C SER A 60 -15.57 17.75 -16.73
N PRO A 61 -16.42 18.45 -17.50
CA PRO A 61 -16.14 18.78 -18.91
C PRO A 61 -15.17 19.97 -19.08
N SER A 62 -14.20 20.17 -18.18
CA SER A 62 -13.31 21.33 -18.20
C SER A 62 -11.90 20.95 -18.70
N ASP A 63 -11.57 21.37 -19.92
CA ASP A 63 -10.21 21.34 -20.51
C ASP A 63 -9.25 22.37 -19.84
N SER A 64 -9.47 22.70 -18.56
CA SER A 64 -8.72 23.74 -17.88
C SER A 64 -7.42 23.20 -17.27
N THR A 65 -6.33 23.94 -17.44
CA THR A 65 -5.03 23.65 -16.80
C THR A 65 -5.14 23.49 -15.27
N ALA A 66 -6.12 24.16 -14.65
CA ALA A 66 -6.39 24.05 -13.21
C ALA A 66 -6.87 22.65 -12.80
N GLU A 67 -7.73 22.01 -13.60
CA GLU A 67 -8.23 20.66 -13.34
C GLU A 67 -7.10 19.62 -13.51
N SER A 68 -6.21 19.81 -14.49
CA SER A 68 -5.02 18.97 -14.65
C SER A 68 -4.07 19.07 -13.47
N VAL A 69 -3.86 20.28 -12.93
CA VAL A 69 -3.02 20.51 -11.74
C VAL A 69 -3.63 19.86 -10.49
N GLU A 70 -4.95 19.93 -10.33
CA GLU A 70 -5.64 19.30 -9.21
C GLU A 70 -5.50 17.77 -9.25
N VAL A 71 -5.67 17.15 -10.43
CA VAL A 71 -5.49 15.70 -10.61
C VAL A 71 -4.06 15.28 -10.25
N ILE A 72 -3.06 16.00 -10.74
CA ILE A 72 -1.65 15.71 -10.43
C ILE A 72 -1.38 15.86 -8.92
N ASN A 73 -1.94 16.88 -8.26
CA ASN A 73 -1.82 17.02 -6.80
C ASN A 73 -2.45 15.82 -6.06
N ARG A 74 -3.63 15.37 -6.45
CA ARG A 74 -4.29 14.22 -5.82
C ARG A 74 -3.49 12.93 -5.99
N VAL A 75 -2.79 12.74 -7.10
CA VAL A 75 -1.86 11.61 -7.29
C VAL A 75 -0.70 11.69 -6.29
N ALA A 76 -0.11 12.86 -6.10
CA ALA A 76 0.94 13.05 -5.10
C ALA A 76 0.42 12.75 -3.68
N ASP A 77 -0.77 13.24 -3.33
CA ASP A 77 -1.39 12.99 -2.03
C ASP A 77 -1.68 11.50 -1.81
N ALA A 78 -2.19 10.81 -2.82
CA ALA A 78 -2.41 9.36 -2.78
C ALA A 78 -1.10 8.60 -2.56
N ALA A 79 -0.03 8.97 -3.28
CA ALA A 79 1.29 8.36 -3.12
C ALA A 79 1.88 8.62 -1.72
N ASN A 80 1.75 9.83 -1.17
CA ASN A 80 2.23 10.10 0.19
C ASN A 80 1.40 9.36 1.25
N SER A 81 0.07 9.30 1.09
CA SER A 81 -0.80 8.51 1.96
C SER A 81 -0.42 7.02 1.93
N ALA A 82 -0.20 6.48 0.72
CA ALA A 82 0.28 5.12 0.52
C ALA A 82 1.60 4.83 1.23
N ARG A 83 2.58 5.73 1.09
CA ARG A 83 3.87 5.67 1.78
C ARG A 83 3.67 5.60 3.29
N VAL A 84 2.90 6.53 3.87
CA VAL A 84 2.65 6.59 5.33
C VAL A 84 1.94 5.33 5.82
N ASN A 85 0.91 4.87 5.11
CA ASN A 85 0.18 3.66 5.47
C ASN A 85 1.07 2.41 5.39
N MET A 86 1.92 2.33 4.36
CA MET A 86 2.88 1.24 4.19
C MET A 86 3.92 1.24 5.31
N GLU A 87 4.55 2.37 5.61
CA GLU A 87 5.51 2.54 6.73
C GLU A 87 4.86 2.25 8.09
N GLY A 88 3.56 2.51 8.24
CA GLY A 88 2.80 2.26 9.46
C GLY A 88 2.46 0.78 9.71
N LEU A 89 2.66 -0.11 8.74
CA LEU A 89 2.40 -1.54 8.94
C LEU A 89 3.40 -2.13 9.94
N THR A 90 2.87 -2.80 10.96
CA THR A 90 3.68 -3.66 11.83
C THR A 90 3.71 -5.06 11.24
N LEU A 91 4.87 -5.47 10.73
CA LEU A 91 5.13 -6.78 10.15
C LEU A 91 6.30 -7.41 10.90
N ASP A 92 6.16 -8.69 11.23
CA ASP A 92 7.18 -9.49 11.91
C ASP A 92 8.00 -10.35 10.93
N ASP A 93 7.42 -10.65 9.76
CA ASP A 93 8.06 -11.46 8.72
C ASP A 93 9.14 -10.64 7.97
N PRO A 94 10.42 -11.07 7.95
CA PRO A 94 11.50 -10.30 7.36
C PRO A 94 11.35 -10.05 5.85
N GLN A 95 10.75 -10.99 5.12
CA GLN A 95 10.51 -10.83 3.69
C GLN A 95 9.40 -9.80 3.45
N LEU A 96 8.34 -9.81 4.28
CA LEU A 96 7.28 -8.81 4.22
C LEU A 96 7.77 -7.40 4.60
N GLN A 97 8.70 -7.27 5.55
CA GLN A 97 9.37 -5.99 5.85
C GLN A 97 10.20 -5.47 4.66
N THR A 98 10.82 -6.39 3.90
CA THR A 98 11.54 -6.03 2.67
C THR A 98 10.58 -5.50 1.60
N PHE A 99 9.43 -6.16 1.40
CA PHE A 99 8.40 -5.67 0.49
C PHE A 99 7.80 -4.33 0.93
N GLN A 100 7.50 -4.17 2.22
CA GLN A 100 7.04 -2.93 2.83
C GLN A 100 8.00 -1.77 2.52
N THR A 101 9.30 -1.99 2.73
CA THR A 101 10.34 -0.97 2.46
C THR A 101 10.36 -0.59 0.98
N ARG A 102 10.26 -1.56 0.07
CA ARG A 102 10.27 -1.31 -1.38
C ARG A 102 9.02 -0.59 -1.85
N TYR A 103 7.84 -0.93 -1.31
CA TYR A 103 6.63 -0.16 -1.59
C TYR A 103 6.73 1.28 -1.08
N ALA A 104 7.21 1.48 0.15
CA ALA A 104 7.39 2.82 0.71
C ALA A 104 8.36 3.66 -0.15
N ALA A 105 9.45 3.06 -0.63
CA ALA A 105 10.38 3.72 -1.55
C ALA A 105 9.70 4.09 -2.88
N MET A 106 8.99 3.15 -3.51
CA MET A 106 8.26 3.38 -4.76
C MET A 106 7.24 4.51 -4.61
N TYR A 107 6.44 4.52 -3.53
CA TYR A 107 5.48 5.59 -3.27
C TYR A 107 6.15 6.94 -2.99
N THR A 108 7.35 6.93 -2.38
CA THR A 108 8.16 8.15 -2.21
C THR A 108 8.60 8.72 -3.56
N GLU A 109 9.08 7.88 -4.46
CA GLU A 109 9.50 8.30 -5.82
C GLU A 109 8.31 8.83 -6.62
N ILE A 110 7.16 8.15 -6.55
CA ILE A 110 5.92 8.61 -7.20
C ILE A 110 5.51 9.99 -6.65
N TYR A 111 5.51 10.16 -5.32
CA TYR A 111 5.21 11.45 -4.70
C TYR A 111 6.16 12.55 -5.22
N GLN A 112 7.47 12.32 -5.13
CA GLN A 112 8.49 13.31 -5.51
C GLN A 112 8.38 13.70 -6.99
N THR A 113 8.35 12.72 -7.89
CA THR A 113 8.25 12.98 -9.34
C THR A 113 6.96 13.69 -9.72
N THR A 114 5.85 13.39 -9.03
CA THR A 114 4.58 14.11 -9.22
C THR A 114 4.67 15.56 -8.75
N ARG A 115 5.37 15.84 -7.64
CA ARG A 115 5.65 17.22 -7.17
C ARG A 115 6.57 17.96 -8.14
N ASP A 116 7.55 17.29 -8.72
CA ASP A 116 8.46 17.86 -9.72
C ASP A 116 7.71 18.23 -11.00
N MET A 117 6.74 17.40 -11.45
CA MET A 117 5.85 17.74 -12.56
C MET A 117 5.05 19.03 -12.30
N LEU A 118 4.55 19.21 -11.07
CA LEU A 118 3.83 20.43 -10.67
C LEU A 118 4.75 21.65 -10.68
N ALA A 119 5.93 21.54 -10.09
CA ALA A 119 6.91 22.62 -10.06
C ALA A 119 7.36 23.03 -11.47
N ALA A 120 7.60 22.05 -12.35
CA ALA A 120 7.93 22.28 -13.75
C ALA A 120 6.79 22.98 -14.50
N SER A 121 5.53 22.61 -14.23
CA SER A 121 4.35 23.26 -14.80
C SER A 121 4.26 24.74 -14.37
N GLU A 122 4.45 25.03 -13.07
CA GLU A 122 4.47 26.39 -12.52
C GLU A 122 5.60 27.24 -13.13
N ALA A 123 6.79 26.66 -13.27
CA ALA A 123 7.95 27.29 -13.90
C ALA A 123 7.85 27.40 -15.43
N ARG A 124 6.86 26.75 -16.05
CA ARG A 124 6.74 26.55 -17.51
C ARG A 124 7.97 25.87 -18.12
N ASP A 125 8.66 25.06 -17.35
CA ASP A 125 9.83 24.30 -17.76
C ASP A 125 9.42 22.97 -18.38
N ARG A 126 9.43 22.92 -19.71
CA ARG A 126 9.01 21.73 -20.45
C ARG A 126 10.03 20.59 -20.38
N GLU A 127 11.31 20.88 -20.15
CA GLU A 127 12.34 19.86 -20.09
C GLU A 127 12.25 19.14 -18.74
N ALA A 128 12.25 19.91 -17.64
CA ALA A 128 12.03 19.38 -16.30
C ALA A 128 10.72 18.58 -16.20
N GLY A 129 9.64 19.05 -16.82
CA GLY A 129 8.36 18.34 -16.84
C GLY A 129 8.42 16.97 -17.54
N ARG A 130 9.20 16.85 -18.62
CA ARG A 130 9.39 15.56 -19.31
C ARG A 130 10.26 14.61 -18.50
N GLU A 131 11.32 15.12 -17.89
CA GLU A 131 12.20 14.32 -17.02
C GLU A 131 11.43 13.78 -15.82
N ALA A 132 10.66 14.64 -15.15
CA ALA A 132 9.81 14.25 -14.04
C ALA A 132 8.77 13.19 -14.45
N TYR A 133 8.15 13.33 -15.62
CA TYR A 133 7.21 12.33 -16.14
C TYR A 133 7.88 11.00 -16.51
N ALA A 134 9.10 11.02 -17.06
CA ALA A 134 9.86 9.80 -17.33
C ALA A 134 10.24 9.08 -16.04
N ALA A 135 10.66 9.82 -15.02
CA ALA A 135 10.96 9.30 -13.69
C ALA A 135 9.71 8.73 -13.01
N PHE A 136 8.56 9.41 -13.13
CA PHE A 136 7.27 8.91 -12.65
C PHE A 136 6.93 7.55 -13.27
N GLN A 137 7.05 7.41 -14.59
CA GLN A 137 6.78 6.13 -15.27
C GLN A 137 7.73 5.01 -14.83
N ALA A 138 9.02 5.34 -14.62
CA ALA A 138 9.98 4.38 -14.10
C ALA A 138 9.59 3.93 -12.68
N ALA A 139 9.19 4.84 -11.81
CA ALA A 139 8.72 4.53 -10.46
C ALA A 139 7.49 3.62 -10.49
N THR A 140 6.46 3.96 -11.29
CA THR A 140 5.24 3.13 -11.37
C THR A 140 5.48 1.76 -11.99
N SER A 141 6.47 1.63 -12.88
CA SER A 141 6.78 0.33 -13.50
C SER A 141 7.27 -0.74 -12.50
N GLN A 142 7.80 -0.31 -11.34
CA GLN A 142 8.27 -1.21 -10.29
C GLN A 142 7.12 -1.99 -9.64
N GLU A 143 5.89 -1.47 -9.70
CA GLU A 143 4.71 -2.06 -9.06
C GLU A 143 4.43 -3.47 -9.56
N THR A 144 4.56 -3.72 -10.87
CA THR A 144 4.25 -5.04 -11.45
C THR A 144 5.17 -6.12 -10.91
N THR A 145 6.46 -5.81 -10.77
CA THR A 145 7.45 -6.72 -10.18
C THR A 145 7.15 -6.98 -8.70
N LEU A 146 6.88 -5.92 -7.93
CA LEU A 146 6.53 -6.05 -6.51
C LEU A 146 5.28 -6.91 -6.30
N VAL A 147 4.22 -6.66 -7.06
CA VAL A 147 2.97 -7.43 -6.99
C VAL A 147 3.22 -8.90 -7.30
N SER A 148 4.02 -9.21 -8.32
CA SER A 148 4.34 -10.60 -8.68
C SER A 148 5.08 -11.33 -7.55
N GLU A 149 6.15 -10.72 -7.02
CA GLU A 149 6.97 -11.32 -5.97
C GLU A 149 6.20 -11.52 -4.66
N ILE A 150 5.33 -10.57 -4.31
CA ILE A 150 4.46 -10.66 -3.13
C ILE A 150 3.42 -11.76 -3.30
N ASN A 151 2.77 -11.83 -4.47
CA ASN A 151 1.78 -12.87 -4.72
C ASN A 151 2.40 -14.27 -4.68
N GLU A 152 3.60 -14.44 -5.20
CA GLU A 152 4.35 -15.69 -5.10
C GLU A 152 4.65 -16.04 -3.63
N TYR A 153 5.22 -15.10 -2.87
CA TYR A 153 5.55 -15.31 -1.46
C TYR A 153 4.33 -15.59 -0.56
N CYS A 154 3.21 -14.93 -0.85
CA CYS A 154 2.00 -15.01 -0.04
C CYS A 154 1.06 -16.16 -0.42
N ALA A 155 1.33 -16.86 -1.53
CA ALA A 155 0.57 -18.03 -1.96
C ALA A 155 1.07 -19.35 -1.33
N GLU A 156 2.31 -19.37 -0.84
CA GLU A 156 2.89 -20.50 -0.10
C GLU A 156 2.32 -20.62 1.32
#